data_AF-A0AAD6VMH1-F1
#
_entry.id   AF-A0AAD6VMH1-F1
#
_cell.length_a   1.000
_cell.length_b   1.000
_cell.length_c   1.000
_cell.angle_alpha   90.00
_cell.angle_beta   90.00
_cell.angle_gamma   90.00
#
_symmetry.space_group_name_H-M   'P 1'
#
loop_
_entity.id
_entity.type
_entity.pdbx_description
1 polymer ?
#
loop_
_entity_poly.entity_id
_entity_poly.type
_entity_poly.pdbx_seq_one_letter_code
_entity_poly.pdbx_strand_id
1 'polypeptide(L)'
;MAAAQEPAAASCVDFQEPDEFVKNITAECTDAQGNLQPTSISLGECLVNIDGIVSCQDNGRADRSCFFSGITQSGDVLTIQATCNNDNNVGHNQIFTLGDCLANSNGVLTCSS
;
A
#
# COMPACT_ATOMS: atom_id res chain seq x y z
N MET A 1 5.83 2.05 -25.90
CA MET A 1 4.65 2.62 -25.22
C MET A 1 4.94 2.49 -23.74
N ALA A 2 5.16 3.60 -23.03
CA ALA A 2 5.36 3.56 -21.58
C ALA A 2 4.03 3.19 -20.94
N ALA A 3 4.01 2.18 -20.07
CA ALA A 3 2.83 1.89 -19.25
C ALA A 3 2.55 3.14 -18.42
N ALA A 4 1.34 3.69 -18.54
CA ALA A 4 0.92 4.79 -17.69
C ALA A 4 0.81 4.21 -16.27
N GLN A 5 1.54 4.81 -15.34
CA GLN A 5 1.47 4.46 -13.93
C GLN A 5 0.28 5.24 -13.36
N GLU A 6 -0.79 4.51 -13.06
CA GLU A 6 -2.05 5.07 -12.56
C GLU A 6 -2.18 4.78 -11.06
N PRO A 7 -2.87 5.64 -10.28
CA PRO A 7 -3.08 5.36 -8.86
C PRO A 7 -3.77 4.01 -8.68
N ALA A 8 -3.26 3.18 -7.76
CA ALA A 8 -3.76 1.82 -7.57
C ALA A 8 -5.24 1.81 -7.17
N ALA A 9 -5.69 2.81 -6.41
CA ALA A 9 -7.08 2.93 -5.99
C ALA A 9 -8.08 3.12 -7.15
N ALA A 10 -7.62 3.63 -8.30
CA ALA A 10 -8.46 3.89 -9.47
C ALA A 10 -8.57 2.69 -10.44
N SER A 11 -7.58 1.81 -10.44
CA SER A 11 -7.44 0.73 -11.44
C SER A 11 -7.28 -0.67 -10.85
N CYS A 12 -7.24 -0.78 -9.52
CA CYS A 12 -7.24 -2.03 -8.78
C CYS A 12 -8.46 -2.13 -7.86
N VAL A 13 -8.87 -3.37 -7.60
CA VAL A 13 -10.03 -3.74 -6.78
C VAL A 13 -9.67 -4.91 -5.87
N ASP A 14 -10.60 -5.26 -4.98
CA ASP A 14 -10.48 -6.42 -4.09
C ASP A 14 -9.22 -6.39 -3.21
N PHE A 15 -8.90 -5.20 -2.67
CA PHE A 15 -7.80 -5.04 -1.73
C PHE A 15 -8.06 -5.86 -0.46
N GLN A 16 -7.23 -6.88 -0.26
CA GLN A 16 -7.29 -7.73 0.93
C GLN A 16 -6.46 -7.12 2.05
N GLU A 17 -6.88 -7.38 3.29
CA GLU A 17 -6.10 -6.99 4.46
C GLU A 17 -4.72 -7.67 4.43
N PRO A 18 -3.66 -6.93 4.79
CA PRO A 18 -2.33 -7.52 4.83
C PRO A 18 -2.27 -8.61 5.90
N ASP A 19 -1.76 -9.77 5.50
CA ASP A 19 -1.54 -10.89 6.42
C ASP A 19 -0.61 -10.49 7.57
N GLU A 20 -0.91 -10.91 8.80
CA GLU A 20 -0.15 -10.52 10.01
C GLU A 20 1.34 -10.88 9.93
N PHE A 21 1.71 -11.88 9.14
CA PHE A 21 3.08 -12.37 9.01
C PHE A 21 3.78 -11.82 7.79
N VAL A 22 3.07 -11.71 6.66
CA VAL A 22 3.69 -11.35 5.37
C VAL A 22 3.60 -9.84 5.10
N LYS A 23 2.67 -9.12 5.73
CA LYS A 23 2.46 -7.65 5.58
C LYS A 23 2.36 -7.20 4.11
N ASN A 24 1.91 -8.12 3.26
CA ASN A 24 1.67 -7.90 1.84
C ASN A 24 0.20 -7.58 1.64
N ILE A 25 -0.09 -6.52 0.89
CA ILE A 25 -1.43 -6.29 0.37
C ILE A 25 -1.55 -7.07 -0.93
N THR A 26 -2.67 -7.76 -1.10
CA THR A 26 -3.06 -8.36 -2.38
C THR A 26 -4.25 -7.60 -2.95
N ALA A 27 -4.28 -7.45 -4.27
CA ALA A 27 -5.38 -6.82 -5.00
C ALA A 27 -5.44 -7.39 -6.42
N GLU A 28 -6.51 -7.08 -7.14
CA GLU A 28 -6.63 -7.35 -8.57
C GLU A 28 -6.51 -6.04 -9.35
N CYS A 29 -5.48 -5.90 -10.19
CA CYS A 29 -5.19 -4.68 -10.93
C CYS A 29 -5.41 -4.86 -12.43
N THR A 30 -5.96 -3.83 -13.09
CA THR A 30 -6.23 -3.88 -14.53
C THR A 30 -4.92 -3.74 -15.34
N ASP A 31 -4.67 -4.64 -16.29
CA ASP A 31 -3.55 -4.58 -17.23
C ASP A 31 -3.87 -3.68 -18.45
N ALA A 32 -2.89 -3.45 -19.33
CA ALA A 32 -3.06 -2.61 -20.53
C ALA A 32 -4.07 -3.19 -21.54
N GLN A 33 -4.49 -4.44 -21.38
CA GLN A 33 -5.51 -5.10 -22.18
C GLN A 33 -6.89 -5.03 -21.52
N GLY A 34 -7.00 -4.47 -20.31
CA GLY A 34 -8.24 -4.34 -19.56
C GLY A 34 -8.58 -5.57 -18.71
N ASN A 35 -7.67 -6.54 -18.56
CA ASN A 35 -7.91 -7.72 -17.72
C ASN A 35 -7.44 -7.46 -16.29
N LEU A 36 -8.17 -8.01 -15.32
CA LEU A 36 -7.75 -8.03 -13.93
C LEU A 36 -6.67 -9.09 -13.71
N GLN A 37 -5.55 -8.68 -13.15
CA GLN A 37 -4.44 -9.54 -12.76
C GLN A 37 -4.28 -9.53 -11.24
N PRO A 38 -4.23 -10.69 -10.58
CA PRO A 38 -3.92 -10.73 -9.17
C PRO A 38 -2.47 -10.29 -8.95
N THR A 39 -2.27 -9.40 -8.00
CA THR A 39 -0.96 -8.85 -7.68
C THR A 39 -0.82 -8.63 -6.18
N SER A 40 0.42 -8.52 -5.73
CA SER A 40 0.73 -8.35 -4.32
C SER A 40 2.00 -7.54 -4.15
N ILE A 41 2.02 -6.67 -3.15
CA ILE A 41 3.19 -5.87 -2.80
C ILE A 41 3.34 -5.79 -1.29
N SER A 42 4.59 -5.77 -0.81
CA SER A 42 4.84 -5.51 0.61
C SER A 42 4.68 -4.03 0.90
N LEU A 43 3.95 -3.68 1.96
CA LEU A 43 3.87 -2.30 2.42
C LEU A 43 5.24 -1.74 2.82
N GLY A 44 6.18 -2.61 3.22
CA GLY A 44 7.56 -2.24 3.48
C GLY A 44 8.34 -1.77 2.25
N GLU A 45 7.90 -2.11 1.05
CA GLU A 45 8.54 -1.64 -0.17
C GLU A 45 8.14 -0.22 -0.53
N CYS A 46 6.97 0.25 -0.11
CA CYS A 46 6.48 1.59 -0.50
C CYS A 46 6.28 2.55 0.66
N LEU A 47 6.41 2.09 1.91
CA LEU A 47 6.19 2.90 3.10
C LEU A 47 7.40 2.89 4.03
N VAL A 48 7.65 4.04 4.65
CA VAL A 48 8.57 4.22 5.78
C VAL A 48 7.80 4.62 7.03
N ASN A 49 8.35 4.28 8.19
CA ASN A 49 7.93 4.80 9.49
C ASN A 49 8.99 5.80 9.99
N ILE A 50 8.56 7.04 10.24
CA ILE A 50 9.41 8.11 10.78
C ILE A 50 8.77 8.54 12.11
N ASP A 51 9.37 8.09 13.22
CA ASP A 51 8.94 8.43 14.58
C ASP A 51 7.43 8.16 14.87
N GLY A 52 6.90 7.05 14.32
CA GLY A 52 5.50 6.66 14.45
C GLY A 52 4.59 7.17 13.33
N ILE A 53 5.11 7.96 12.40
CA ILE A 53 4.36 8.54 11.26
C ILE A 53 4.70 7.78 9.97
N VAL A 54 3.69 7.33 9.25
CA VAL A 54 3.84 6.64 7.96
C VAL A 54 3.95 7.65 6.83
N SER A 55 4.86 7.39 5.90
CA SER A 55 5.02 8.17 4.67
C SER A 55 5.38 7.28 3.48
N CYS A 56 5.14 7.75 2.26
CA CYS A 56 5.55 7.05 1.04
C CYS A 56 7.08 7.11 0.90
N GLN A 57 7.72 5.95 0.79
CA GLN A 57 9.14 5.86 0.48
C GLN A 57 9.47 4.47 -0.06
N ASP A 58 10.13 4.42 -1.21
CA ASP A 58 10.71 3.18 -1.73
C ASP A 58 11.69 2.54 -0.74
N ASN A 59 11.51 1.25 -0.52
CA ASN A 59 12.28 0.44 0.41
C ASN A 59 12.29 1.02 1.84
N GLY A 60 11.21 1.70 2.26
CA GLY A 60 11.11 2.34 3.57
C GLY A 60 11.03 1.38 4.76
N ARG A 61 10.70 0.11 4.52
CA ARG A 61 10.64 -0.99 5.50
C ARG A 61 9.70 -0.71 6.68
N ALA A 62 8.59 0.00 6.44
CA ALA A 62 7.57 0.22 7.48
C ALA A 62 7.00 -1.10 8.02
N ASP A 63 7.01 -2.18 7.23
CA ASP A 63 6.66 -3.54 7.65
C ASP A 63 7.43 -4.01 8.90
N ARG A 64 8.59 -3.43 9.21
CA ARG A 64 9.38 -3.83 10.40
C ARG A 64 8.95 -3.17 11.70
N SER A 65 8.25 -2.04 11.61
CA SER A 65 7.93 -1.20 12.77
C SER A 65 6.47 -0.77 12.83
N CYS A 66 5.68 -1.15 11.82
CA CYS A 66 4.25 -0.92 11.74
C CYS A 66 3.46 -2.22 11.64
N PHE A 67 2.25 -2.17 12.18
CA PHE A 67 1.17 -3.09 11.93
C PHE A 67 0.13 -2.38 11.07
N PHE A 68 -0.43 -3.07 10.09
CA PHE A 68 -1.38 -2.50 9.14
C PHE A 68 -2.67 -3.33 9.15
N SER A 69 -3.83 -2.67 9.15
CA SER A 69 -5.14 -3.32 9.19
C SER A 69 -6.24 -2.39 8.68
N GLY A 70 -7.46 -2.89 8.52
CA GLY A 70 -8.63 -2.06 8.23
C GLY A 70 -8.55 -1.35 6.88
N ILE A 71 -8.04 -2.04 5.86
CA ILE A 71 -7.97 -1.49 4.51
C ILE A 71 -9.39 -1.16 4.03
N THR A 72 -9.57 0.06 3.53
CA THR A 72 -10.87 0.54 3.06
C THR A 72 -10.66 1.29 1.75
N GLN A 73 -11.37 0.85 0.71
CA GLN A 73 -11.44 1.53 -0.58
C GLN A 73 -12.80 2.21 -0.72
N SER A 74 -12.80 3.49 -1.08
CA SER A 74 -14.01 4.26 -1.38
C SER A 74 -13.77 5.09 -2.64
N GLY A 75 -14.24 4.59 -3.79
CA GLY A 75 -13.88 5.16 -5.09
C GLY A 75 -12.37 5.10 -5.31
N ASP A 76 -11.79 6.25 -5.69
CA ASP A 76 -10.34 6.40 -5.93
C ASP A 76 -9.53 6.64 -4.65
N VAL A 77 -10.14 6.50 -3.48
CA VAL A 77 -9.47 6.69 -2.19
C VAL A 77 -9.25 5.34 -1.53
N LEU A 78 -7.99 4.95 -1.37
CA LEU A 78 -7.57 3.78 -0.61
C LEU A 78 -6.95 4.23 0.70
N THR A 79 -7.50 3.77 1.83
CA THR A 79 -7.00 4.05 3.17
C THR A 79 -6.66 2.78 3.92
N ILE A 80 -5.72 2.88 4.85
CA ILE A 80 -5.36 1.81 5.78
C ILE A 80 -5.17 2.38 7.17
N GLN A 81 -5.47 1.59 8.19
CA GLN A 81 -5.05 1.89 9.55
C GLN A 81 -3.64 1.35 9.77
N ALA A 82 -2.74 2.19 10.26
CA ALA A 82 -1.38 1.82 10.61
C ALA A 82 -1.12 2.11 12.09
N THR A 83 -0.57 1.12 12.80
CA THR A 83 -0.05 1.26 14.16
C THR A 83 1.46 1.13 14.11
N CYS A 84 2.17 2.24 14.29
CA CYS A 84 3.62 2.31 14.10
C CYS A 84 4.34 2.71 15.38
N ASN A 85 5.41 1.99 15.71
CA ASN A 85 6.22 2.31 16.88
C ASN A 85 7.15 3.48 16.58
N ASN A 86 7.25 4.43 17.50
CA ASN A 86 8.26 5.49 17.48
C ASN A 86 9.59 5.02 18.11
N ASP A 87 10.59 5.89 18.19
CA ASP A 87 11.92 5.54 18.73
C ASP A 87 11.89 5.11 20.22
N ASN A 88 10.82 5.46 20.93
CA ASN A 88 10.58 5.05 22.32
C ASN A 88 9.78 3.74 22.44
N ASN A 89 9.54 3.02 21.33
CA ASN A 89 8.67 1.85 21.24
C ASN A 89 7.21 2.12 21.65
N VAL A 90 6.74 3.35 21.49
CA VAL A 90 5.34 3.71 21.70
C VAL A 90 4.62 3.61 20.37
N GLY A 91 3.56 2.80 20.33
CA GLY A 91 2.71 2.64 19.14
C GLY A 91 1.79 3.84 18.93
N HIS A 92 1.84 4.42 17.73
CA HIS A 92 0.96 5.49 17.27
C HIS A 92 0.01 4.96 16.21
N ASN A 93 -1.29 5.18 16.43
CA ASN A 93 -2.32 4.79 15.47
C ASN A 93 -2.64 5.96 14.56
N GLN A 94 -2.64 5.70 13.26
CA GLN A 94 -3.04 6.67 12.25
C GLN A 94 -3.81 6.01 11.11
N ILE A 95 -4.65 6.79 10.44
CA ILE A 95 -5.26 6.40 9.18
C ILE A 95 -4.44 7.09 8.08
N PHE A 96 -3.98 6.29 7.13
CA PHE A 96 -3.10 6.72 6.07
C PHE A 96 -3.74 6.45 4.71
N THR A 97 -3.66 7.42 3.80
CA THR A 97 -4.12 7.26 2.42
C THR A 97 -3.04 6.55 1.61
N LEU A 98 -3.28 5.28 1.32
CA LEU A 98 -2.35 4.40 0.62
C LEU A 98 -2.32 4.66 -0.89
N GLY A 99 -3.39 5.25 -1.44
CA GLY A 99 -3.54 5.52 -2.86
C GLY A 99 -2.46 6.42 -3.46
N ASP A 100 -1.81 7.25 -2.64
CA ASP A 100 -0.71 8.12 -3.08
C ASP A 100 0.65 7.38 -3.14
N CYS A 101 0.79 6.25 -2.44
CA CYS A 101 2.04 5.47 -2.41
C CYS A 101 2.01 4.24 -3.29
N LEU A 102 0.83 3.77 -3.69
CA LEU A 102 0.67 2.61 -4.56
C LEU A 102 0.17 3.03 -5.94
N ALA A 103 0.81 2.47 -6.95
CA ALA A 103 0.40 2.62 -8.34
C ALA A 103 0.24 1.26 -9.01
N ASN A 104 -0.63 1.22 -10.01
CA ASN A 104 -0.74 0.10 -10.93
C ASN A 104 0.15 0.34 -12.15
N SER A 105 1.04 -0.60 -12.43
CA SER A 105 1.86 -0.63 -13.63
C SER A 105 1.54 -1.89 -14.42
N ASN A 106 0.60 -1.77 -15.38
CA ASN A 106 0.21 -2.86 -16.27
C ASN A 106 -0.23 -4.16 -15.54
N GLY A 107 -1.13 -4.03 -14.57
CA GLY A 107 -1.65 -5.15 -13.78
C GLY A 107 -0.77 -5.55 -12.60
N VAL A 108 0.27 -4.77 -12.29
CA VAL A 108 1.21 -5.04 -11.19
C VAL A 108 1.21 -3.87 -10.21
N LEU A 109 1.00 -4.14 -8.92
CA LEU A 109 1.17 -3.13 -7.87
C LEU A 109 2.65 -2.73 -7.77
N THR A 110 2.89 -1.43 -7.72
CA THR A 110 4.21 -0.81 -7.64
C THR A 110 4.14 0.37 -6.67
N CYS A 111 5.30 0.82 -6.19
CA CYS A 111 5.37 2.08 -5.48
C CYS A 111 5.18 3.25 -6.45
N SER A 112 4.51 4.30 -5.98
CA SER A 112 4.19 5.51 -6.75
C SER A 112 5.27 6.61 -6.63
N SER A 113 6.29 6.38 -5.79
CA SER A 113 7.37 7.34 -5.48
C SER A 113 8.57 7.30 -6.43
#